data_AF-A0A655ACY1-F1
#
_entry.id   AF-A0A655ACY1-F1
#
_cell.length_a   1.000
_cell.length_b   1.000
_cell.length_c   1.000
_cell.angle_alpha   90.00
_cell.angle_beta   90.00
_cell.angle_gamma   90.00
#
_symmetry.space_group_name_H-M   'P 1'
#
loop_
_entity.id
_entity.type
_entity.pdbx_description
1 polymer ?
#
loop_
_entity_poly.entity_id
_entity_poly.type
_entity_poly.pdbx_seq_one_letter_code
_entity_poly.pdbx_strand_id
1 'polypeptide(L)'
;MLPTYASNFNNLYYPLHSSLVGQFVFPNFANPIQLICSAIQAGSRLGYQESAELCAQYLAPVLDALKFNYLPFGSNPFSSAATLPKEVAYSEERLRPPPGYKDTTVPGIFSRDTPFSHGNHEPGWVVAPGMQGMQVQPFTANMLTPESLAELLGGPDIAPPPPGTNLPGPPNAYDESNPLPPPWYPQPASLPAAGATGQPGPGQ
;
A
#
# COMPACT_ATOMS: atom_id res chain seq x y z
N MET A 1 -11.96 -26.55 3.05
CA MET A 1 -11.83 -25.28 3.82
C MET A 1 -10.40 -24.75 3.89
N LEU A 2 -9.37 -25.59 3.85
CA LEU A 2 -7.95 -25.16 3.85
C LEU A 2 -7.51 -24.22 2.70
N PRO A 3 -7.91 -24.40 1.43
CA PRO A 3 -7.36 -23.57 0.35
C PRO A 3 -7.85 -22.11 0.43
N THR A 4 -9.10 -21.90 0.87
CA THR A 4 -9.63 -20.56 1.11
C THR A 4 -9.02 -19.92 2.35
N TYR A 5 -8.76 -20.68 3.41
CA TYR A 5 -8.10 -20.12 4.59
C TYR A 5 -6.65 -19.72 4.32
N ALA A 6 -5.87 -20.58 3.66
CA ALA A 6 -4.47 -20.30 3.31
C ALA A 6 -4.33 -19.11 2.36
N SER A 7 -5.22 -18.99 1.38
CA SER A 7 -5.25 -17.83 0.49
C SER A 7 -5.63 -16.53 1.21
N ASN A 8 -6.61 -16.56 2.12
CA ASN A 8 -6.93 -15.38 2.94
C ASN A 8 -5.79 -15.00 3.89
N PHE A 9 -5.09 -15.98 4.48
CA PHE A 9 -3.95 -15.74 5.35
C PHE A 9 -2.82 -15.01 4.63
N ASN A 10 -2.47 -15.43 3.41
CA ASN A 10 -1.46 -14.73 2.60
C ASN A 10 -1.86 -13.28 2.24
N ASN A 11 -3.15 -12.98 2.14
CA ASN A 11 -3.63 -11.61 1.89
C ASN A 11 -3.63 -10.72 3.15
N LEU A 12 -3.65 -11.31 4.35
CA LEU A 12 -3.70 -10.59 5.63
C LEU A 12 -2.34 -10.52 6.34
N TYR A 13 -1.39 -11.36 5.96
CA TYR A 13 -0.07 -11.43 6.58
C TYR A 13 0.88 -10.37 6.02
N TYR A 14 1.37 -9.51 6.89
CA TYR A 14 2.33 -8.46 6.54
C TYR A 14 3.72 -8.90 7.02
N PRO A 15 4.65 -9.24 6.11
CA PRO A 15 5.98 -9.73 6.48
C PRO A 15 6.76 -8.70 7.31
N LEU A 16 6.64 -7.40 7.03
CA LEU A 16 7.33 -6.34 7.77
C LEU A 16 7.08 -6.40 9.29
N HIS A 17 5.86 -6.74 9.70
CA HIS A 17 5.50 -6.80 11.12
C HIS A 17 5.29 -8.23 11.62
N SER A 18 5.51 -9.24 10.78
CA SER A 18 5.19 -10.65 11.06
C SER A 18 3.81 -10.82 11.70
N SER A 19 2.84 -10.02 11.25
CA SER A 19 1.54 -9.85 11.91
C SER A 19 0.40 -9.84 10.89
N LEU A 20 -0.79 -10.23 11.35
CA LEU A 20 -2.01 -10.15 10.57
C LEU A 20 -2.61 -8.75 10.72
N VAL A 21 -2.80 -8.04 9.60
CA VAL A 21 -3.43 -6.72 9.62
C VAL A 21 -4.94 -6.89 9.52
N GLY A 22 -5.62 -6.51 10.59
CA GLY A 22 -7.08 -6.47 10.64
C GLY A 22 -7.62 -5.18 10.05
N GLN A 23 -8.66 -5.29 9.23
CA GLN A 23 -9.46 -4.14 8.84
C GLN A 23 -10.39 -3.75 10.01
N PHE A 24 -10.41 -2.46 10.35
CA PHE A 24 -11.34 -1.95 11.35
C PHE A 24 -12.75 -1.94 10.78
N VAL A 25 -13.52 -2.96 11.15
CA VAL A 25 -14.95 -3.04 10.84
C VAL A 25 -15.71 -2.48 12.03
N PHE A 26 -16.64 -1.57 11.79
CA PHE A 26 -17.64 -1.16 12.78
C PHE A 26 -18.88 -2.07 12.64
N PRO A 27 -19.01 -3.14 13.45
CA PRO A 27 -20.09 -4.12 13.26
C PRO A 27 -21.48 -3.58 13.67
N ASN A 28 -21.55 -2.46 14.40
CA ASN A 28 -22.77 -2.00 15.04
C ASN A 28 -23.66 -1.05 14.21
N PHE A 29 -23.41 -0.90 12.91
CA PHE A 29 -24.41 -0.28 12.01
C PHE A 29 -25.49 -1.26 11.53
N ALA A 30 -25.35 -2.55 11.82
CA ALA A 30 -26.40 -3.54 11.55
C ALA A 30 -27.67 -3.33 12.40
N ASN A 31 -27.56 -2.60 13.53
CA ASN A 31 -28.69 -2.31 14.41
C ASN A 31 -28.63 -0.87 14.99
N PRO A 32 -28.87 0.15 14.16
CA PRO A 32 -28.73 1.55 14.57
C PRO A 32 -29.78 1.97 15.61
N ILE A 33 -30.94 1.29 15.63
CA ILE A 33 -31.97 1.43 16.67
C ILE A 33 -31.38 1.08 18.04
N GLN A 34 -30.73 -0.08 18.15
CA GLN A 34 -30.11 -0.49 19.42
C GLN A 34 -29.01 0.48 19.83
N LEU A 35 -28.17 0.95 18.91
CA LEU A 35 -27.11 1.91 19.22
C LEU A 35 -27.67 3.25 19.76
N ILE A 36 -28.64 3.85 19.07
CA ILE A 36 -29.14 5.20 19.38
C ILE A 36 -30.13 5.18 20.54
N CYS A 37 -31.08 4.24 20.55
CA CYS A 37 -32.06 4.14 21.64
C CYS A 37 -31.38 3.73 22.95
N SER A 38 -30.37 2.84 22.93
CA SER A 38 -29.62 2.49 24.16
C SER A 38 -28.72 3.63 24.63
N ALA A 39 -28.16 4.45 23.74
CA ALA A 39 -27.39 5.64 24.11
C ALA A 39 -28.28 6.71 24.75
N ILE A 40 -29.48 6.95 24.21
CA ILE A 40 -30.48 7.85 24.82
C ILE A 40 -30.91 7.30 26.17
N GLN A 41 -31.15 5.99 26.27
CA GLN A 41 -31.47 5.33 27.54
C GLN A 41 -30.30 5.38 28.54
N ALA A 42 -29.05 5.39 28.10
CA ALA A 42 -27.90 5.52 28.99
C ALA A 42 -27.68 6.97 29.46
N GLY A 43 -28.13 7.98 28.69
CA GLY A 43 -27.93 9.40 28.98
C GLY A 43 -29.09 10.12 29.70
N SER A 44 -30.31 9.56 29.70
CA SER A 44 -31.54 10.30 30.05
C SER A 44 -31.92 10.24 31.52
N ARG A 45 -31.41 11.15 32.37
CA ARG A 45 -31.63 11.11 33.84
C ARG A 45 -33.09 11.07 34.35
N LEU A 46 -34.08 11.38 33.51
CA LEU A 46 -35.51 11.32 33.82
C LEU A 46 -36.22 10.51 32.72
N GLY A 47 -36.97 9.46 33.08
CA GLY A 47 -37.82 8.74 32.12
C GLY A 47 -37.06 7.90 31.07
N TYR A 48 -36.08 7.11 31.50
CA TYR A 48 -35.24 6.28 30.62
C TYR A 48 -36.02 5.36 29.66
N GLN A 49 -37.11 4.74 30.15
CA GLN A 49 -37.95 3.84 29.33
C GLN A 49 -38.80 4.62 28.33
N GLU A 50 -39.43 5.70 28.77
CA GLU A 50 -40.32 6.52 27.93
C GLU A 50 -39.54 7.24 26.82
N SER A 51 -38.30 7.67 27.11
CA SER A 51 -37.40 8.30 26.13
C SER A 51 -36.89 7.30 25.08
N ALA A 52 -36.59 6.06 25.48
CA ALA A 52 -36.17 5.00 24.55
C ALA A 52 -37.33 4.58 23.64
N GLU A 53 -38.56 4.56 24.16
CA GLU A 53 -39.75 4.23 23.41
C GLU A 53 -40.14 5.34 22.42
N LEU A 54 -40.11 6.61 22.83
CA LEU A 54 -40.29 7.73 21.91
C LEU A 54 -39.22 7.74 20.81
N CYS A 55 -37.96 7.46 21.17
CA CYS A 55 -36.89 7.35 20.17
C CYS A 55 -37.22 6.27 19.13
N ALA A 56 -37.63 5.07 19.55
CA ALA A 56 -37.99 4.02 18.62
C ALA A 56 -39.19 4.42 17.74
N GLN A 57 -40.22 5.06 18.27
CA GLN A 57 -41.41 5.45 17.51
C GLN A 57 -41.11 6.53 16.45
N TYR A 58 -40.26 7.51 16.76
CA TYR A 58 -39.95 8.60 15.84
C TYR A 58 -38.79 8.30 14.89
N LEU A 59 -37.79 7.53 15.34
CA LEU A 59 -36.60 7.23 14.54
C LEU A 59 -36.68 5.88 13.82
N ALA A 60 -37.66 5.01 14.10
CA ALA A 60 -37.81 3.72 13.40
C ALA A 60 -37.74 3.83 11.87
N PRO A 61 -38.52 4.71 11.19
CA PRO A 61 -38.52 4.76 9.72
C PRO A 61 -37.19 5.22 9.13
N VAL A 62 -36.49 6.13 9.81
CA VAL A 62 -35.22 6.72 9.35
C VAL A 62 -34.06 5.76 9.61
N LEU A 63 -34.03 5.12 10.77
CA LEU A 63 -32.98 4.17 11.14
C LEU A 63 -33.13 2.82 10.44
N ASP A 64 -34.33 2.46 9.99
CA ASP A 64 -34.57 1.31 9.12
C ASP A 64 -33.97 1.52 7.71
N ALA A 65 -34.01 2.76 7.21
CA ALA A 65 -33.39 3.12 5.93
C ALA A 65 -31.85 3.21 6.01
N LEU A 66 -31.27 3.34 7.21
CA LEU A 66 -29.82 3.43 7.46
C LEU A 66 -29.18 2.10 7.86
N LYS A 67 -29.82 0.97 7.53
CA LYS A 67 -29.30 -0.40 7.75
C LYS A 67 -28.19 -0.75 6.76
N PHE A 68 -27.05 -0.08 6.88
CA PHE A 68 -25.84 -0.45 6.16
C PHE A 68 -25.03 -1.41 7.04
N ASN A 69 -24.91 -2.68 6.64
CA ASN A 69 -24.03 -3.64 7.33
C ASN A 69 -22.57 -3.18 7.33
N TYR A 70 -22.20 -2.40 6.32
CA TYR A 70 -20.89 -1.78 6.13
C TYR A 70 -21.11 -0.42 5.49
N LEU A 71 -20.28 0.57 5.81
CA LEU A 71 -20.31 1.84 5.10
C LEU A 71 -20.20 1.57 3.59
N PRO A 72 -21.00 2.24 2.73
CA PRO A 72 -20.97 2.04 1.29
C PRO A 72 -19.63 2.46 0.66
N PHE A 73 -18.77 3.12 1.45
CA PHE A 73 -17.37 3.39 1.17
C PHE A 73 -16.52 2.75 2.27
N GLY A 74 -15.71 1.77 1.90
CA GLY A 74 -14.61 1.31 2.75
C GLY A 74 -13.47 2.29 2.62
N SER A 75 -13.28 3.16 3.60
CA SER A 75 -12.03 3.93 3.72
C SER A 75 -11.12 3.18 4.68
N ASN A 76 -9.93 2.79 4.23
CA ASN A 76 -8.86 2.39 5.13
C ASN A 76 -7.97 3.62 5.42
N PRO A 77 -8.23 4.39 6.48
CA PRO A 77 -7.41 5.56 6.80
C PRO A 77 -5.97 5.18 7.21
N PHE A 78 -5.73 3.92 7.57
CA PHE A 78 -4.44 3.44 8.06
C PHE A 78 -3.97 2.23 7.27
N SER A 79 -3.12 2.49 6.29
CA SER A 79 -2.41 1.44 5.58
C SER A 79 -0.96 1.45 6.03
N SER A 80 -0.53 0.37 6.67
CA SER A 80 0.88 0.13 6.93
C SER A 80 1.55 -0.47 5.69
N ALA A 81 2.86 -0.30 5.59
CA ALA A 81 3.65 -1.02 4.60
C ALA A 81 3.57 -2.53 4.89
N ALA A 82 3.31 -3.34 3.87
CA ALA A 82 3.28 -4.79 4.01
C ALA A 82 4.69 -5.39 3.98
N THR A 83 5.56 -4.87 3.12
CA THR A 83 6.90 -5.37 2.81
C THR A 83 7.91 -4.22 2.79
N LEU A 84 9.17 -4.50 3.13
CA LEU A 84 10.26 -3.58 2.83
C LEU A 84 10.66 -3.68 1.34
N PRO A 85 11.22 -2.62 0.74
CA PRO A 85 11.76 -2.66 -0.63
C PRO A 85 12.77 -3.80 -0.89
N LYS A 86 13.54 -4.20 0.13
CA LYS A 86 14.47 -5.33 0.05
C LYS A 86 13.84 -6.71 0.07
N GLU A 87 12.62 -6.83 0.59
CA GLU A 87 11.89 -8.10 0.67
C GLU A 87 11.14 -8.42 -0.63
N VAL A 88 11.18 -7.51 -1.61
CA VAL A 88 10.53 -7.68 -2.91
C VAL A 88 11.54 -8.19 -3.94
N ALA A 89 11.32 -9.43 -4.39
CA ALA A 89 12.06 -10.01 -5.50
C ALA A 89 11.34 -9.71 -6.82
N TYR A 90 11.99 -8.94 -7.70
CA TYR A 90 11.48 -8.66 -9.04
C TYR A 90 11.96 -9.73 -10.03
N SER A 91 11.08 -10.15 -10.94
CA SER A 91 11.45 -11.10 -11.99
C SER A 91 12.42 -10.51 -13.01
N GLU A 92 12.32 -9.20 -13.24
CA GLU A 92 13.14 -8.45 -14.19
C GLU A 92 13.56 -7.13 -13.54
N GLU A 93 14.80 -6.69 -13.76
CA GLU A 93 15.30 -5.44 -13.13
C GLU A 93 14.51 -4.21 -13.59
N ARG A 94 13.94 -4.23 -14.81
CA ARG A 94 13.09 -3.15 -15.30
C ARG A 94 11.78 -2.98 -14.53
N LEU A 95 11.30 -4.03 -13.86
CA LEU A 95 10.09 -3.98 -13.05
C LEU A 95 10.35 -3.39 -11.66
N ARG A 96 11.62 -3.16 -11.31
CA ARG A 96 12.00 -2.51 -10.07
C ARG A 96 11.74 -1.01 -10.18
N PRO A 97 11.06 -0.40 -9.19
CA PRO A 97 10.87 1.04 -9.16
C PRO A 97 12.20 1.80 -9.17
N PRO A 98 12.36 2.83 -10.03
CA PRO A 98 13.49 3.72 -9.94
C PRO A 98 13.42 4.56 -8.66
N PRO A 99 14.55 5.11 -8.16
CA PRO A 99 14.55 5.98 -6.99
C PRO A 99 13.59 7.17 -7.15
N GLY A 100 12.81 7.45 -6.11
CA GLY A 100 11.75 8.46 -6.09
C GLY A 100 10.41 8.00 -6.65
N TYR A 101 10.27 6.71 -6.97
CA TYR A 101 9.05 6.10 -7.46
C TYR A 101 8.73 4.82 -6.70
N LYS A 102 7.45 4.44 -6.72
CA LYS A 102 6.93 3.24 -6.09
C LYS A 102 6.03 2.47 -7.04
N ASP A 103 5.85 1.19 -6.75
CA ASP A 103 4.97 0.32 -7.52
C ASP A 103 3.50 0.75 -7.43
N THR A 104 2.81 0.60 -8.55
CA THR A 104 1.35 0.69 -8.62
C THR A 104 0.73 -0.70 -8.66
N THR A 105 -0.60 -0.78 -8.75
CA THR A 105 -1.31 -2.06 -8.93
C THR A 105 -0.98 -2.72 -10.28
N VAL A 106 -0.46 -1.95 -11.25
CA VAL A 106 -0.04 -2.47 -12.55
C VAL A 106 1.48 -2.70 -12.53
N PRO A 107 1.96 -3.94 -12.75
CA PRO A 107 3.39 -4.21 -12.81
C PRO A 107 4.08 -3.40 -13.91
N GLY A 108 5.25 -2.83 -13.60
CA GLY A 108 6.02 -2.02 -14.55
C GLY A 108 5.44 -0.62 -14.80
N ILE A 109 4.48 -0.17 -13.98
CA ILE A 109 4.02 1.23 -13.96
C ILE A 109 4.25 1.77 -12.56
N PHE A 110 4.94 2.91 -12.49
CA PHE A 110 5.42 3.48 -11.24
C PHE A 110 4.80 4.85 -10.98
N SER A 111 4.33 5.05 -9.74
CA SER A 111 3.86 6.34 -9.24
C SER A 111 4.99 7.05 -8.50
N ARG A 112 4.96 8.38 -8.43
CA ARG A 112 5.95 9.16 -7.67
C ARG A 112 5.86 8.80 -6.19
N ASP A 113 6.98 8.69 -5.52
CA ASP A 113 7.03 8.44 -4.08
C ASP A 113 6.99 9.78 -3.33
N THR A 114 5.80 10.22 -2.95
CA THR A 114 5.56 11.45 -2.17
C THR A 114 4.75 11.14 -0.90
N PRO A 115 4.77 12.02 0.12
CA PRO A 115 3.97 11.84 1.33
C PRO A 115 2.47 11.67 1.10
N PHE A 116 1.94 12.16 -0.01
CA PHE A 116 0.52 12.09 -0.36
C PHE A 116 0.22 11.05 -1.46
N SER A 117 1.25 10.38 -1.99
CA SER A 117 1.11 9.41 -3.06
C SER A 117 0.55 8.06 -2.58
N HIS A 118 0.28 7.85 -1.29
CA HIS A 118 -0.17 6.56 -0.72
C HIS A 118 -1.32 5.89 -1.49
N GLY A 119 -2.28 6.67 -2.00
CA GLY A 119 -3.42 6.20 -2.82
C GLY A 119 -3.19 6.18 -4.34
N ASN A 120 -1.98 6.49 -4.83
CA ASN A 120 -1.68 6.61 -6.26
C ASN A 120 -2.65 7.59 -6.96
N HIS A 121 -2.76 8.82 -6.44
CA HIS A 121 -3.66 9.84 -6.98
C HIS A 121 -2.93 11.01 -7.64
N GLU A 122 -1.60 11.02 -7.59
CA GLU A 122 -0.79 12.09 -8.14
C GLU A 122 -0.34 11.76 -9.57
N PRO A 123 -0.54 12.67 -10.54
CA PRO A 123 -0.14 12.46 -11.92
C PRO A 123 1.40 12.48 -12.06
N GLY A 124 1.88 11.96 -13.19
CA GLY A 124 3.30 11.85 -13.49
C GLY A 124 3.84 10.43 -13.28
N TRP A 125 3.03 9.44 -13.59
CA TRP A 125 3.46 8.04 -13.57
C TRP A 125 4.34 7.75 -14.77
N VAL A 126 5.25 6.80 -14.60
CA VAL A 126 6.22 6.38 -15.61
C VAL A 126 6.12 4.89 -15.86
N VAL A 127 6.39 4.45 -17.08
CA VAL A 127 6.45 3.02 -17.40
C VAL A 127 7.89 2.50 -17.34
N ALA A 128 8.04 1.22 -17.03
CA ALA A 128 9.28 0.50 -17.25
C ALA A 128 9.59 0.41 -18.76
N PRO A 129 10.86 0.44 -19.16
CA PRO A 129 11.24 0.25 -20.55
C PRO A 129 10.77 -1.10 -21.12
N GLY A 130 10.29 -1.10 -22.36
CA GLY A 130 9.89 -2.31 -23.08
C GLY A 130 8.47 -2.79 -22.73
N MET A 131 7.59 -1.89 -22.31
CA MET A 131 6.21 -2.19 -21.91
C MET A 131 5.17 -1.90 -23.01
N GLN A 132 5.61 -1.86 -24.28
CA GLN A 132 4.75 -1.60 -25.44
C GLN A 132 3.60 -2.60 -25.51
N GLY A 133 2.40 -2.09 -25.80
CA GLY A 133 1.20 -2.91 -25.98
C GLY A 133 0.53 -3.37 -24.68
N MET A 134 1.03 -2.98 -23.49
CA MET A 134 0.34 -3.23 -22.24
C MET A 134 -0.94 -2.38 -22.17
N GLN A 135 -2.09 -3.05 -22.07
CA GLN A 135 -3.38 -2.39 -21.93
C GLN A 135 -3.58 -1.93 -20.49
N VAL A 136 -3.80 -0.63 -20.32
CA VAL A 136 -4.02 0.02 -19.02
C VAL A 136 -5.44 0.55 -18.93
N GLN A 137 -5.98 0.63 -17.71
CA GLN A 137 -7.27 1.27 -17.47
C GLN A 137 -7.20 2.77 -17.76
N PRO A 138 -8.33 3.44 -18.10
CA PRO A 138 -8.36 4.87 -18.39
C PRO A 138 -7.80 5.73 -17.26
N PHE A 139 -7.99 5.31 -16.01
CA PHE A 139 -7.38 5.99 -14.86
C PHE A 139 -5.86 6.00 -14.98
N THR A 140 -5.24 4.82 -15.10
CA THR A 140 -3.77 4.70 -15.28
C THR A 140 -3.28 5.48 -16.48
N ALA A 141 -3.98 5.43 -17.63
CA ALA A 141 -3.62 6.19 -18.82
C ALA A 141 -3.57 7.71 -18.57
N ASN A 142 -4.50 8.23 -17.77
CA ASN A 142 -4.55 9.66 -17.42
C ASN A 142 -3.47 10.08 -16.40
N MET A 143 -2.92 9.11 -15.65
CA MET A 143 -1.88 9.38 -14.65
C MET A 143 -0.47 9.36 -15.24
N LEU A 144 -0.28 8.68 -16.37
CA LEU A 144 1.00 8.57 -17.07
C LEU A 144 1.47 9.89 -17.67
N THR A 145 2.78 10.09 -17.74
CA THR A 145 3.32 11.18 -18.58
C THR A 145 3.03 10.89 -20.07
N PRO A 146 2.94 11.92 -20.92
CA PRO A 146 2.67 11.73 -22.35
C PRO A 146 3.64 10.78 -23.05
N GLU A 147 4.92 10.81 -22.67
CA GLU A 147 5.98 9.96 -23.21
C GLU A 147 5.79 8.51 -22.78
N SER A 148 5.43 8.30 -21.51
CA SER A 148 5.15 6.97 -20.94
C SER A 148 3.90 6.35 -21.57
N LEU A 149 2.87 7.16 -21.81
CA LEU A 149 1.69 6.73 -22.55
C LEU A 149 2.02 6.42 -24.02
N ALA A 150 2.89 7.21 -24.66
CA ALA A 150 3.32 6.95 -26.02
C ALA A 150 4.09 5.64 -26.15
N GLU A 151 4.96 5.29 -25.19
CA GLU A 151 5.62 3.98 -25.14
C GLU A 151 4.60 2.84 -25.09
N LEU A 152 3.60 2.91 -24.21
CA LEU A 152 2.55 1.89 -24.14
C LEU A 152 1.81 1.70 -25.48
N LEU A 153 1.64 2.77 -26.25
CA LEU A 153 0.99 2.76 -27.56
C LEU A 153 1.90 2.28 -28.70
N GLY A 154 3.12 1.80 -28.40
CA GLY A 154 4.09 1.31 -29.37
C GLY A 154 5.17 2.32 -29.76
N GLY A 155 5.35 3.37 -28.97
CA GLY A 155 6.45 4.32 -29.08
C GLY A 155 7.80 3.73 -28.67
N PRO A 156 8.89 4.49 -28.86
CA PRO A 156 10.22 4.10 -28.39
C PRO A 156 10.26 4.03 -26.86
N ASP A 157 11.19 3.25 -26.31
CA ASP A 157 11.43 3.16 -24.87
C ASP A 157 11.76 4.55 -24.29
N ILE A 158 11.10 4.91 -23.18
CA ILE A 158 11.41 6.14 -22.47
C ILE A 158 12.74 6.01 -21.74
N ALA A 159 13.47 7.12 -21.67
CA ALA A 159 14.66 7.19 -20.82
C ALA A 159 14.24 7.01 -19.35
N PRO A 160 15.05 6.32 -18.52
CA PRO A 160 14.80 6.22 -17.09
C PRO A 160 14.59 7.61 -16.48
N PRO A 161 13.60 7.79 -15.61
CA PRO A 161 13.38 9.07 -14.96
C PRO A 161 14.61 9.47 -14.12
N PRO A 162 14.86 10.78 -13.94
CA PRO A 162 15.94 11.23 -13.07
C PRO A 162 15.77 10.65 -11.66
N PRO A 163 16.84 10.15 -11.01
CA PRO A 163 16.74 9.58 -9.68
C PRO A 163 16.16 10.59 -8.69
N GLY A 164 15.04 10.23 -8.07
CA GLY A 164 14.44 10.97 -6.97
C GLY A 164 14.81 10.38 -5.61
N THR A 165 14.49 11.13 -4.56
CA THR A 165 14.63 10.64 -3.18
C THR A 165 13.36 9.88 -2.82
N ASN A 166 13.49 8.58 -2.51
CA ASN A 166 12.38 7.80 -1.93
C ASN A 166 12.01 8.35 -0.55
N LEU A 167 10.78 8.08 -0.11
CA LEU A 167 10.38 8.40 1.26
C LEU A 167 11.27 7.67 2.26
N PRO A 168 11.60 8.33 3.39
CA PRO A 168 12.32 7.69 4.46
C PRO A 168 11.50 6.53 5.03
N GLY A 169 12.03 5.32 4.92
CA GLY A 169 11.57 4.17 5.69
C GLY A 169 12.38 4.02 6.98
N PRO A 170 12.19 2.91 7.73
CA PRO A 170 13.13 2.51 8.77
C PRO A 170 14.59 2.57 8.26
N PRO A 171 15.60 2.82 9.13
CA PRO A 171 17.00 3.00 8.71
C PRO A 171 17.55 1.85 7.85
N ASN A 172 16.95 0.69 7.98
CA ASN A 172 17.28 -0.56 7.31
C ASN A 172 16.29 -0.94 6.18
N ALA A 173 15.55 0.01 5.61
CA ALA A 173 14.55 -0.29 4.59
C ALA A 173 15.16 -0.80 3.27
N TYR A 174 16.41 -0.43 2.98
CA TYR A 174 17.08 -0.66 1.70
C TYR A 174 18.37 -1.50 1.82
N ASP A 175 18.82 -1.85 3.02
CA ASP A 175 20.04 -2.63 3.23
C ASP A 175 19.75 -4.12 3.42
N GLU A 176 20.47 -4.97 2.68
CA GLU A 176 20.38 -6.43 2.84
C GLU A 176 21.18 -6.94 4.05
N SER A 177 21.89 -6.04 4.75
CA SER A 177 22.76 -6.38 5.88
C SER A 177 22.06 -6.55 7.23
N ASN A 178 20.76 -6.25 7.30
CA ASN A 178 20.02 -6.20 8.57
C ASN A 178 18.59 -6.77 8.42
N PRO A 179 18.11 -7.69 9.26
CA PRO A 179 18.85 -8.39 10.31
C PRO A 179 19.98 -9.24 9.73
N LEU A 180 21.08 -9.32 10.47
CA LEU A 180 22.15 -10.24 10.13
C LEU A 180 21.56 -11.65 9.96
N PRO A 181 21.99 -12.41 8.94
CA PRO A 181 21.52 -13.77 8.76
C PRO A 181 21.76 -14.55 10.06
N PRO A 182 20.85 -15.48 10.42
CA PRO A 182 21.02 -16.31 11.59
C PRO A 182 22.40 -17.00 11.59
N PRO A 183 23.01 -17.27 12.76
CA PRO A 183 24.37 -17.82 12.84
C PRO A 183 24.59 -19.14 12.08
N TRP A 184 23.52 -19.84 11.73
CA TRP A 184 23.49 -21.11 11.02
C TRP A 184 23.26 -20.97 9.50
N TYR A 185 23.03 -19.76 8.98
CA TYR A 185 22.92 -19.51 7.55
C TYR A 185 24.32 -19.30 6.95
N PRO A 186 24.66 -19.96 5.82
CA PRO A 186 25.94 -19.73 5.15
C PRO A 186 26.01 -18.28 4.70
N GLN A 187 26.94 -17.50 5.27
CA GLN A 187 27.20 -16.15 4.78
C GLN A 187 27.89 -16.27 3.41
N PRO A 188 27.41 -15.56 2.36
CA PRO A 188 28.19 -15.43 1.15
C PRO A 188 29.53 -14.82 1.52
N ALA A 189 30.62 -15.39 0.99
CA ALA A 189 31.97 -14.91 1.25
C ALA A 189 32.04 -13.40 1.00
N SER A 190 32.66 -12.66 1.94
CA SER A 190 32.88 -11.22 1.78
C SER A 190 33.48 -10.94 0.41
N LEU A 191 32.82 -10.09 -0.38
CA LEU A 191 33.41 -9.58 -1.60
C LEU A 191 34.75 -8.93 -1.24
N PRO A 192 35.86 -9.25 -1.94
CA PRO A 192 37.13 -8.58 -1.69
C PRO A 192 36.91 -7.08 -1.87
N ALA A 193 37.41 -6.31 -0.90
CA ALA A 193 37.32 -4.85 -0.93
C ALA A 193 37.72 -4.33 -2.31
N ALA A 194 36.83 -3.58 -2.95
CA ALA A 194 37.10 -2.92 -4.20
C ALA A 194 38.43 -2.18 -4.06
N GLY A 195 39.41 -2.61 -4.87
CA GLY A 195 40.79 -2.18 -4.77
C GLY A 195 40.88 -0.66 -4.74
N ALA A 196 41.69 -0.16 -3.80
CA ALA A 196 42.16 1.21 -3.81
C ALA A 196 42.66 1.54 -5.22
N THR A 197 41.97 2.48 -5.84
CA THR A 197 42.34 3.11 -7.12
C THR A 197 43.81 3.48 -7.11
N GLY A 198 44.54 3.05 -8.14
CA GLY A 198 45.96 3.27 -8.30
C GLY A 198 46.37 4.73 -8.18
N GLN A 199 47.37 4.98 -7.34
CA GLN A 199 48.20 6.17 -7.44
C GLN A 199 49.11 6.04 -8.67
N PRO A 200 49.21 7.07 -9.54
CA PRO A 200 50.26 7.11 -10.55
C PRO A 200 51.61 7.35 -9.86
N GLY A 201 52.56 6.45 -10.05
CA GLY A 201 53.92 6.59 -9.52
C GLY A 201 54.68 7.75 -10.18
N PRO A 202 55.53 8.49 -9.46
CA PRO A 202 56.44 9.46 -10.08
C PRO A 202 57.64 8.72 -10.69
N GLY A 203 58.06 9.16 -11.87
CA GLY A 203 59.23 8.64 -12.55
C GLY A 203 60.53 8.94 -11.82
N GLN A 204 61.43 7.96 -11.80
CA GLN A 204 62.81 8.00 -12.29
C GLN A 204 63.41 6.59 -12.23
#